data_AF-A0A7L3AED0-F1
#
_entry.id   AF-A0A7L3AED0-F1
#
_cell.length_a   1.000
_cell.length_b   1.000
_cell.length_c   1.000
_cell.angle_alpha   90.00
_cell.angle_beta   90.00
_cell.angle_gamma   90.00
#
_symmetry.space_group_name_H-M   'P 1'
#
loop_
_entity.id
_entity.type
_entity.pdbx_description
1 polymer ?
#
loop_
_entity_poly.entity_id
_entity_poly.type
_entity_poly.pdbx_seq_one_letter_code
_entity_poly.pdbx_strand_id
1 'polypeptide(L)'
;VYNYLLDITTWDKNIRRGFIKVKIIDNDGNTVESQKNSEASTFQQYKRVKIMIGFHRDMEKIAKISLTFSTKTFIGPRKKLRILQMKLKSLNNPER
;
A
#
# COMPACT_ATOMS: atom_id res chain seq x y z
N VAL A 1 -17.48 -3.00 -1.44
CA VAL A 1 -16.06 -2.65 -1.18
C VAL A 1 -15.25 -3.91 -1.32
N TYR A 2 -14.17 -3.88 -2.11
CA TYR A 2 -13.27 -5.02 -2.29
C TYR A 2 -12.05 -4.81 -1.40
N ASN A 3 -11.84 -5.74 -0.47
CA ASN A 3 -10.84 -5.63 0.57
C ASN A 3 -9.60 -6.45 0.22
N TYR A 4 -8.45 -5.84 0.44
CA TYR A 4 -7.15 -6.42 0.24
C TYR A 4 -6.31 -6.24 1.50
N LEU A 5 -5.43 -7.20 1.74
CA LEU A 5 -4.39 -7.12 2.76
C LEU A 5 -3.06 -6.78 2.09
N LEU A 6 -2.48 -5.66 2.46
CA LEU A 6 -1.15 -5.23 2.04
C LEU A 6 -0.15 -5.52 3.15
N ASP A 7 0.72 -6.50 2.92
CA ASP A 7 1.88 -6.79 3.76
C ASP A 7 3.09 -6.02 3.23
N ILE A 8 3.73 -5.19 4.07
CA ILE A 8 4.94 -4.43 3.72
C ILE A 8 6.05 -4.73 4.73
N THR A 9 7.25 -5.02 4.23
CA THR A 9 8.49 -5.03 5.02
C THR A 9 9.42 -3.94 4.50
N THR A 10 9.98 -3.13 5.39
CA THR A 10 10.86 -2.00 5.02
C THR A 10 12.30 -2.22 5.46
N TRP A 11 13.26 -1.56 4.80
CA TRP A 11 14.68 -1.60 5.17
C TRP A 11 15.25 -0.22 5.58
N ASP A 12 14.39 0.77 5.83
CA ASP A 12 14.79 2.02 6.45
C ASP A 12 15.41 1.79 7.84
N LYS A 13 16.58 2.36 8.09
CA LYS A 13 17.20 2.37 9.44
C LYS A 13 16.37 3.12 10.48
N ASN A 14 15.72 4.21 10.05
CA ASN A 14 14.92 5.06 10.92
C ASN A 14 13.44 4.68 10.84
N ILE A 15 12.74 4.74 11.97
CA ILE A 15 11.30 4.53 12.03
C ILE A 15 10.60 5.57 11.13
N ARG A 16 9.69 5.10 10.28
CA ARG A 16 8.83 5.94 9.44
C ARG A 16 7.39 5.80 9.90
N ARG A 17 6.68 6.91 10.02
CA ARG A 17 5.24 6.89 10.25
C ARG A 17 4.54 7.69 9.16
N GLY A 18 3.51 7.10 8.54
CA GLY A 18 2.81 7.74 7.44
C GLY A 18 1.68 6.90 6.87
N PHE A 19 1.08 7.42 5.82
CA PHE A 19 -0.06 6.82 5.12
C PHE A 19 0.41 6.17 3.83
N ILE A 20 -0.27 5.10 3.45
CA ILE A 20 -0.06 4.40 2.18
C ILE A 20 -1.32 4.53 1.34
N LYS A 21 -1.18 5.08 0.14
CA LYS A 21 -2.20 4.99 -0.90
C LYS A 21 -1.76 3.97 -1.93
N VAL A 22 -2.67 3.09 -2.33
CA VAL A 22 -2.41 2.05 -3.32
C VAL A 22 -3.13 2.40 -4.60
N LYS A 23 -2.44 2.28 -5.73
CA LYS A 23 -3.02 2.32 -7.07
C LYS A 23 -2.70 1.01 -7.77
N ILE A 24 -3.71 0.40 -8.35
CA ILE A 24 -3.63 -0.82 -9.13
C ILE A 24 -3.93 -0.47 -10.59
N ILE A 25 -3.23 -1.13 -11.50
CA ILE A 25 -3.40 -1.01 -12.95
C ILE A 25 -3.50 -2.41 -13.54
N ASP A 26 -4.47 -2.64 -14.42
CA ASP A 26 -4.60 -3.88 -15.20
C ASP A 26 -3.80 -3.83 -16.51
N ASN A 27 -3.88 -4.91 -17.29
CA ASN A 27 -3.17 -5.01 -18.57
C ASN A 27 -3.70 -4.06 -19.65
N ASP A 28 -4.97 -3.63 -19.51
CA ASP A 28 -5.63 -2.70 -20.45
C ASP A 28 -5.41 -1.23 -20.06
N GLY A 29 -4.69 -0.98 -18.97
CA GLY A 29 -4.40 0.36 -18.46
C GLY A 29 -5.51 0.96 -17.60
N ASN A 30 -6.58 0.22 -17.30
CA ASN A 30 -7.59 0.68 -16.35
C ASN A 30 -6.98 0.75 -14.95
N THR A 31 -7.39 1.74 -14.17
CA THR A 31 -6.81 1.98 -12.85
C THR A 31 -7.86 2.05 -11.76
N VAL A 32 -7.52 1.52 -10.59
CA VAL A 32 -8.30 1.69 -9.36
C VAL A 32 -7.38 2.18 -8.24
N GLU A 33 -7.87 3.12 -7.45
CA GLU A 33 -7.16 3.62 -6.27
C GLU A 33 -7.85 3.18 -4.99
N SER A 34 -7.05 2.98 -3.95
CA SER A 34 -7.53 2.67 -2.62
C SER A 34 -8.44 3.78 -2.12
N GLN A 35 -9.56 3.40 -1.52
CA GLN A 35 -10.42 4.31 -0.78
C GLN A 35 -9.63 5.00 0.33
N LYS A 36 -10.04 6.24 0.61
CA LYS A 36 -9.38 7.10 1.58
C LYS A 36 -9.73 6.63 3.00
N ASN A 37 -9.06 5.60 3.50
CA ASN A 37 -9.20 5.14 4.89
C ASN A 37 -8.05 4.19 5.30
N SER A 38 -6.88 4.75 5.58
CA SER A 38 -5.90 4.05 6.42
C SER A 38 -5.39 5.00 7.48
N GLU A 39 -5.42 4.57 8.74
CA GLU A 39 -4.64 5.23 9.78
C GLU A 39 -3.16 5.26 9.40
N ALA A 40 -2.40 6.18 10.00
CA ALA A 40 -0.97 6.23 9.76
C ALA A 40 -0.30 4.98 10.36
N SER A 41 0.39 4.20 9.53
CA SER A 41 1.14 3.03 9.95
C SER A 41 2.57 3.40 10.35
N THR A 42 3.14 2.63 11.27
CA THR A 42 4.53 2.76 11.71
C THR A 42 5.35 1.63 11.10
N PHE A 43 6.37 2.00 10.34
CA PHE A 43 7.30 1.10 9.67
C PHE A 43 8.64 1.10 10.41
N GLN A 44 9.07 -0.09 10.84
CA GLN A 44 10.35 -0.34 11.49
C GLN A 44 11.16 -1.29 10.60
N GLN A 45 12.48 -1.18 10.67
CA GLN A 45 13.38 -2.00 9.86
C GLN A 45 13.06 -3.50 10.03
N TYR A 46 12.90 -4.20 8.92
CA TYR A 46 12.65 -5.64 8.82
C TYR A 46 11.39 -6.16 9.54
N LYS A 47 10.54 -5.27 10.05
CA LYS A 47 9.24 -5.65 10.60
C LYS A 47 8.17 -5.63 9.51
N ARG A 48 7.37 -6.69 9.49
CA ARG A 48 6.20 -6.80 8.61
C ARG A 48 5.05 -5.99 9.20
N VAL A 49 4.48 -5.09 8.39
CA VAL A 49 3.28 -4.32 8.69
C VAL A 49 2.16 -4.81 7.79
N LYS A 50 0.98 -5.03 8.35
CA LYS A 50 -0.22 -5.44 7.62
C LYS A 50 -1.20 -4.27 7.56
N ILE A 51 -1.66 -3.91 6.38
CA ILE A 51 -2.56 -2.77 6.16
C ILE A 51 -3.77 -3.27 5.39
N MET A 52 -4.97 -3.01 5.90
CA MET A 52 -6.21 -3.29 5.18
C MET A 52 -6.49 -2.16 4.20
N ILE A 53 -6.72 -2.52 2.94
CA ILE A 53 -6.94 -1.58 1.84
C ILE A 53 -8.26 -1.91 1.15
N GLY A 54 -9.15 -0.93 1.05
CA GLY A 54 -10.42 -1.08 0.32
C GLY A 54 -10.35 -0.44 -1.06
N PHE A 55 -10.95 -1.08 -2.07
CA PHE A 55 -11.15 -0.53 -3.41
C PHE A 55 -12.65 -0.48 -3.75
N HIS A 56 -13.05 0.47 -4.59
CA HIS A 56 -14.44 0.57 -5.07
C HIS A 56 -14.78 -0.46 -6.17
N ARG A 57 -13.74 -1.02 -6.83
CA ARG A 57 -13.86 -2.01 -7.89
C ARG A 57 -12.79 -3.09 -7.69
N ASP A 58 -13.12 -4.35 -7.99
CA ASP A 58 -12.12 -5.42 -8.03
C ASP A 58 -11.38 -5.40 -9.37
N MET A 59 -10.08 -5.67 -9.34
CA MET A 59 -9.28 -5.85 -10.54
C MET A 59 -8.67 -7.25 -10.54
N GLU A 60 -9.22 -8.12 -11.38
CA GLU A 60 -8.88 -9.55 -11.42
C GLU A 60 -7.48 -9.81 -11.99
N LYS A 61 -7.03 -9.03 -12.98
CA LYS A 61 -5.69 -9.18 -13.57
C LYS A 61 -4.87 -7.93 -13.27
N ILE A 62 -4.01 -8.02 -12.26
CA ILE A 62 -3.16 -6.89 -11.84
C ILE A 62 -1.86 -6.95 -12.61
N ALA A 63 -1.61 -5.92 -13.43
CA ALA A 63 -0.36 -5.75 -14.15
C ALA A 63 0.67 -4.98 -13.30
N LYS A 64 0.21 -3.95 -12.58
CA LYS A 64 1.09 -3.08 -11.79
C LYS A 64 0.43 -2.63 -10.50
N ILE A 65 1.25 -2.56 -9.45
CA ILE A 65 0.88 -1.96 -8.17
C ILE A 65 1.80 -0.77 -7.92
N SER A 66 1.21 0.37 -7.57
CA SER A 66 1.93 1.59 -7.20
C SER A 66 1.56 2.00 -5.78
N LEU A 67 2.58 2.31 -4.98
CA LEU A 67 2.41 2.76 -3.60
C LEU A 67 2.84 4.22 -3.49
N THR A 68 1.99 5.04 -2.90
CA THR A 68 2.34 6.42 -2.51
C THR A 68 2.44 6.48 -0.99
N PHE A 69 3.64 6.75 -0.49
CA PHE A 69 3.87 7.04 0.92
C PHE A 69 3.76 8.54 1.17
N SER A 70 3.01 8.93 2.20
CA SER A 70 2.85 10.32 2.61
C SER A 70 2.92 10.49 4.12
N THR A 71 3.37 11.66 4.57
CA THR A 71 3.42 12.06 5.98
C THR A 71 2.40 13.17 6.23
N LYS A 72 1.96 13.38 7.48
CA LYS A 72 1.05 14.50 7.82
C LYS A 72 1.64 15.87 7.47
N THR A 73 2.96 16.02 7.56
CA THR A 73 3.63 17.30 7.30
C THR A 73 3.96 17.42 5.82
N PHE A 74 3.44 18.47 5.17
CA PHE A 74 3.78 18.86 3.80
C PHE A 74 5.04 19.75 3.73
N ILE A 75 5.38 20.41 4.85
CA ILE A 75 6.52 21.31 4.99
C ILE A 75 7.69 20.52 5.58
N GLY A 76 8.80 20.42 4.84
CA GLY A 76 10.03 19.77 5.30
C GLY A 76 10.62 18.79 4.28
N PRO A 77 11.74 18.13 4.62
CA PRO A 77 12.43 17.25 3.69
C PRO A 77 11.58 16.02 3.39
N ARG A 78 11.40 15.72 2.08
CA ARG A 78 10.67 14.55 1.61
C ARG A 78 11.22 13.28 2.25
N LYS A 79 10.39 12.60 3.05
CA LYS A 79 10.75 11.31 3.66
C LYS A 79 10.39 10.19 2.68
N LYS A 80 11.40 9.43 2.25
CA LYS A 80 11.21 8.21 1.46
C LYS A 80 10.94 7.02 2.39
N LEU A 81 10.08 6.12 1.94
CA LEU A 81 9.91 4.79 2.52
C LEU A 81 10.57 3.77 1.59
N ARG A 82 11.51 3.00 2.11
CA ARG A 82 12.29 2.01 1.39
C ARG A 82 11.73 0.62 1.67
N ILE A 83 11.00 0.09 0.71
CA ILE A 83 10.33 -1.21 0.80
C ILE A 83 11.32 -2.30 0.38
N LEU A 84 11.42 -3.35 1.20
CA LEU A 84 12.17 -4.57 0.89
C LEU A 84 11.27 -5.58 0.19
N GLN A 85 10.06 -5.76 0.72
CA GLN A 85 9.08 -6.68 0.17
C GLN A 85 7.68 -6.10 0.35
N MET A 86 6.82 -6.33 -0.65
CA MET A 86 5.39 -6.11 -0.52
C MET A 86 4.60 -7.29 -1.07
N LYS A 87 3.44 -7.56 -0.48
CA LYS A 87 2.45 -8.52 -0.99
C LYS A 87 1.07 -7.93 -0.84
N LEU A 88 0.28 -7.97 -1.90
CA LEU A 88 -1.12 -7.55 -1.90
C LEU A 88 -1.98 -8.80 -2.09
N LYS A 89 -2.81 -9.15 -1.09
CA LYS A 89 -3.66 -10.33 -1.13
C LYS A 89 -5.13 -9.92 -1.15
N SER A 90 -5.92 -10.45 -2.08
CA SER A 90 -7.37 -10.26 -2.06
C SER A 90 -7.97 -11.02 -0.89
N LEU A 91 -8.81 -10.35 -0.08
CA LEU A 91 -9.58 -11.01 0.98
C LEU A 91 -10.89 -11.56 0.46
N ASN A 92 -11.43 -10.96 -0.61
CA ASN A 92 -12.64 -11.43 -1.27
C ASN A 92 -12.39 -12.66 -2.16
N ASN A 93 -11.19 -12.78 -2.73
CA ASN A 93 -10.78 -13.87 -3.63
C ASN A 93 -9.40 -14.42 -3.21
N PRO A 94 -9.31 -15.23 -2.13
CA PRO A 94 -8.04 -15.59 -1.50
C PRO A 94 -7.17 -16.61 -2.26
N GLU A 95 -7.75 -17.34 -3.23
CA GLU A 95 -7.09 -18.37 -4.06
C GLU A 95 -6.29 -17.78 -5.24
N ARG A 96 -6.29 -16.46 -5.38
CA ARG A 96 -5.58 -15.70 -6.42
C ARG A 96 -4.23 -15.18 -5.91
#